data_AF-A0A5C5R8W8-F1
#
_entry.id   AF-A0A5C5R8W8-F1
#
_cell.length_a   1.000
_cell.length_b   1.000
_cell.length_c   1.000
_cell.angle_alpha   90.00
_cell.angle_beta   90.00
_cell.angle_gamma   90.00
#
_symmetry.space_group_name_H-M   'P 1'
#
loop_
_entity.id
_entity.type
_entity.pdbx_description
1 polymer ?
#
loop_
_entity_poly.entity_id
_entity_poly.type
_entity_poly.pdbx_seq_one_letter_code
_entity_poly.pdbx_strand_id
1 'polypeptide(L)'
;MIAECQVDYVGRLTAHLPKARRLILVKADGSVSIHADDRAYKPLNWMSPPCWLETTPSAEDAKDVPEGHQLWIVRNKAEEQLRILIGEVEHDSSHDLGVDPGLVKDGVEAHLQELLAEHTHTFGEGYTLIRREYMTAVGPVDLLCRDADGGTVAVEVKRRAEIDGVEQLTRYLELLNRDPLIAPVTGILAAQQVKPQARTLAEDRGIRCVTVDYDALRGTEDTSYKLF
;
A
#
# COMPACT_ATOMS: atom_id res chain seq x y z
N MET A 1 -4.51 24.32 -8.54
CA MET A 1 -4.16 25.22 -9.65
C MET A 1 -3.93 24.44 -10.93
N ILE A 2 -4.39 24.95 -12.08
CA ILE A 2 -4.04 24.48 -13.43
C ILE A 2 -3.25 25.61 -14.10
N ALA A 3 -2.03 25.29 -14.52
CA ALA A 3 -1.13 26.27 -15.12
C ALA A 3 -0.17 25.60 -16.11
N GLU A 4 0.37 26.39 -17.03
CA GLU A 4 1.58 26.01 -17.76
C GLU A 4 2.77 26.03 -16.80
N CYS A 5 3.48 24.90 -16.67
CA CYS A 5 4.62 24.82 -15.77
C CYS A 5 5.74 23.93 -16.30
N GLN A 6 6.95 24.18 -15.80
CA GLN A 6 8.11 23.29 -15.89
C GLN A 6 8.50 22.91 -14.46
N VAL A 7 8.97 21.67 -14.28
CA VAL A 7 9.34 21.18 -12.94
C VAL A 7 10.70 20.52 -12.96
N ASP A 8 11.56 20.95 -12.05
CA ASP A 8 12.88 20.39 -11.83
C ASP A 8 12.97 19.87 -10.40
N TYR A 9 13.28 18.59 -10.24
CA TYR A 9 13.59 18.00 -8.95
C TYR A 9 15.10 17.88 -8.78
N VAL A 10 15.60 18.39 -7.66
CA VAL A 10 17.00 18.41 -7.27
C VAL A 10 17.13 17.75 -5.91
N GLY A 11 17.68 16.54 -5.86
CA GLY A 11 17.86 15.80 -4.62
C GLY A 11 18.75 14.58 -4.83
N ARG A 12 18.36 13.44 -4.23
CA ARG A 12 19.03 12.14 -4.44
C ARG A 12 19.08 11.68 -5.90
N LEU A 13 18.21 12.22 -6.74
CA LEU A 13 18.19 12.07 -8.19
C LEU A 13 17.85 13.42 -8.81
N THR A 14 18.03 13.54 -10.12
CA THR A 14 17.53 14.66 -10.91
C THR A 14 16.37 14.20 -11.78
N ALA A 15 15.31 15.00 -11.84
CA ALA A 15 14.19 14.77 -12.74
C ALA A 15 13.73 16.10 -13.33
N HIS A 16 13.41 16.08 -14.62
CA HIS A 16 12.95 17.25 -15.36
C HIS A 16 11.62 16.95 -16.05
N LEU A 17 10.63 17.80 -15.82
CA LEU A 17 9.37 17.82 -16.55
C LEU A 17 9.36 19.05 -17.45
N PRO A 18 9.35 18.88 -18.79
CA PRO A 18 9.37 20.02 -19.72
C PRO A 18 8.09 20.85 -19.60
N LYS A 19 8.13 22.09 -20.10
CA LYS A 19 6.99 23.01 -20.07
C LYS A 19 5.72 22.38 -20.65
N ALA A 20 4.66 22.31 -19.86
CA ALA A 20 3.35 21.84 -20.29
C ALA A 20 2.26 22.31 -19.30
N ARG A 21 1.01 22.27 -19.73
CA ARG A 21 -0.15 22.45 -18.86
C ARG A 21 -0.29 21.27 -17.89
N ARG A 22 -0.39 21.55 -16.59
CA ARG A 22 -0.50 20.53 -15.53
C ARG A 22 -1.43 20.97 -14.41
N LEU A 23 -1.95 19.98 -13.69
CA LEU A 23 -2.61 20.19 -12.40
C LEU A 23 -1.55 20.18 -11.29
N ILE A 24 -1.47 21.30 -10.58
CA ILE A 24 -0.63 21.50 -9.39
C ILE A 24 -1.54 21.49 -8.17
N LEU A 25 -1.33 20.51 -7.30
CA LEU A 25 -2.06 20.36 -6.04
C LEU A 25 -1.12 20.64 -4.87
N VAL A 26 -1.45 21.67 -4.09
CA VAL A 26 -0.81 22.02 -2.81
C VAL A 26 -1.82 21.72 -1.71
N LYS A 27 -1.43 20.93 -0.70
CA LYS A 27 -2.31 20.60 0.43
C LYS A 27 -1.88 21.33 1.70
N ALA A 28 -2.79 21.39 2.67
CA ALA A 28 -2.57 22.07 3.96
C ALA A 28 -1.44 21.46 4.81
N ASP A 29 -1.09 20.18 4.58
CA ASP A 29 0.05 19.52 5.24
C ASP A 29 1.41 19.88 4.61
N GLY A 30 1.41 20.72 3.57
CA GLY A 30 2.59 21.13 2.83
C GLY A 30 2.92 20.24 1.63
N SER A 31 2.24 19.10 1.43
CA SER A 31 2.49 18.26 0.25
C SER A 31 2.17 19.00 -1.04
N VAL A 32 3.02 18.79 -2.04
CA VAL A 32 2.84 19.31 -3.40
C VAL A 32 2.94 18.17 -4.40
N SER A 33 2.03 18.13 -5.36
CA SER A 33 2.01 17.10 -6.41
C SER A 33 1.64 17.66 -7.78
N ILE A 34 2.26 17.10 -8.81
CA ILE A 34 2.17 17.54 -10.21
C ILE A 34 1.55 16.43 -11.04
N HIS A 35 0.44 16.72 -11.71
CA HIS A 35 -0.35 15.74 -12.46
C HIS A 35 -0.56 16.16 -13.92
N ALA A 36 -0.77 15.17 -14.78
CA ALA A 36 -1.18 15.34 -16.17
C ALA A 36 -2.30 14.33 -16.49
N ASP A 37 -3.03 14.54 -17.58
CA ASP A 37 -4.13 13.66 -18.02
C ASP A 37 -3.67 12.31 -18.59
N ASP A 38 -2.35 12.06 -18.67
CA ASP A 38 -1.85 10.79 -19.18
C ASP A 38 -2.12 9.62 -18.21
N ARG A 39 -1.77 8.41 -18.63
CA ARG A 39 -2.22 7.13 -18.04
C ARG A 39 -1.77 6.86 -16.59
N ALA A 40 -1.24 7.85 -15.87
CA ALA A 40 -0.83 7.70 -14.48
C ALA A 40 -1.90 8.22 -13.51
N TYR A 41 -2.52 7.31 -12.74
CA TYR A 41 -3.26 7.70 -11.52
C TYR A 41 -2.35 8.32 -10.44
N LYS A 42 -1.02 8.25 -10.64
CA LYS A 42 0.00 8.79 -9.74
C LYS A 42 0.49 10.14 -10.27
N PRO A 43 0.87 11.07 -9.39
CA PRO A 43 1.56 12.28 -9.81
C PRO A 43 2.86 11.95 -10.56
N LEU A 44 3.20 12.79 -11.55
CA LEU A 44 4.47 12.72 -12.29
C LEU A 44 5.66 13.09 -11.41
N ASN A 45 5.45 14.03 -10.49
CA ASN A 45 6.44 14.44 -9.50
C ASN A 45 5.73 14.97 -8.26
N TRP A 46 6.29 14.76 -7.07
CA TRP A 46 5.68 15.16 -5.81
C TRP A 46 6.70 15.33 -4.69
N MET A 47 6.29 16.08 -3.67
CA MET A 47 6.97 16.13 -2.38
C MET A 47 5.96 15.89 -1.27
N SER A 48 6.25 14.91 -0.42
CA SER A 48 5.44 14.56 0.75
C SER A 48 5.93 15.31 2.00
N PRO A 49 5.06 15.56 2.99
CA PRO A 49 5.48 16.18 4.23
C PRO A 49 6.46 15.27 4.99
N PRO A 50 7.35 15.86 5.83
CA PRO A 50 7.48 17.29 6.09
C PRO A 50 8.20 18.02 4.94
N CYS A 51 7.55 19.03 4.36
CA CYS A 51 8.11 19.92 3.36
C CYS A 51 7.50 21.32 3.45
N TRP A 52 8.19 22.30 2.88
CA TRP A 52 7.83 23.71 2.93
C TRP A 52 7.81 24.30 1.53
N LEU A 53 6.72 24.97 1.19
CA LEU A 53 6.54 25.70 -0.06
C LEU A 53 6.94 27.17 0.12
N GLU A 54 7.88 27.63 -0.69
CA GLU A 54 8.29 29.02 -0.81
C GLU A 54 7.83 29.56 -2.18
N THR A 55 6.91 30.53 -2.17
CA THR A 55 6.38 31.17 -3.39
C THR A 55 7.09 32.48 -3.73
N THR A 56 7.91 32.99 -2.82
CA THR A 56 8.74 34.19 -2.99
C THR A 56 10.19 33.84 -2.69
N PRO A 57 10.87 33.13 -3.62
CA PRO A 57 12.22 32.65 -3.39
C PRO A 57 13.23 33.81 -3.34
N SER A 58 14.44 33.50 -2.88
CA SER A 58 15.55 34.47 -2.82
C SER A 58 15.82 35.14 -4.18
N ALA A 59 16.39 36.34 -4.17
CA ALA A 59 16.77 37.04 -5.41
C ALA A 59 17.76 36.23 -6.27
N GLU A 60 18.58 35.39 -5.64
CA GLU A 60 19.52 34.50 -6.33
C GLU A 60 18.78 33.37 -7.06
N ASP A 61 17.78 32.76 -6.42
CA ASP A 61 16.95 31.72 -7.04
C ASP A 61 16.07 32.27 -8.16
N ALA A 62 15.59 33.51 -8.01
CA ALA A 62 14.70 34.15 -8.96
C ALA A 62 15.41 34.80 -10.16
N LYS A 63 16.75 34.83 -10.19
CA LYS A 63 17.53 35.58 -11.19
C LYS A 63 17.26 35.16 -12.64
N ASP A 64 16.95 33.88 -12.85
CA ASP A 64 16.75 33.27 -14.17
C ASP A 64 15.26 33.00 -14.47
N VAL A 65 14.35 33.55 -13.67
CA VAL A 65 12.90 33.40 -13.88
C VAL A 65 12.47 34.33 -15.01
N PRO A 66 11.89 33.80 -16.11
CA PRO A 66 11.43 34.64 -17.21
C PRO A 66 10.34 35.62 -16.76
N GLU A 67 10.25 36.75 -17.44
CA GLU A 67 9.18 37.73 -17.18
C GLU A 67 7.79 37.06 -17.29
N GLY A 68 6.90 37.43 -16.37
CA GLY A 68 5.56 36.85 -16.28
C GLY A 68 5.51 35.43 -15.68
N HIS A 69 6.63 34.85 -15.27
CA HIS A 69 6.67 33.56 -14.58
C HIS A 69 6.93 33.73 -13.08
N GLN A 70 6.53 32.74 -12.29
CA GLN A 70 6.84 32.63 -10.87
C GLN A 70 7.63 31.35 -10.61
N LEU A 71 8.59 31.41 -9.70
CA LEU A 71 9.30 30.23 -9.23
C LEU A 71 8.77 29.86 -7.84
N TRP A 72 8.24 28.65 -7.72
CA TRP A 72 7.91 28.04 -6.44
C TRP A 72 8.95 26.98 -6.10
N ILE A 73 9.42 26.97 -4.86
CA ILE A 73 10.39 25.99 -4.37
C ILE A 73 9.75 25.22 -3.22
N VAL A 74 9.60 23.91 -3.38
CA VAL A 74 9.20 23.01 -2.28
C VAL A 74 10.44 22.32 -1.76
N ARG A 75 10.71 22.42 -0.46
CA ARG A 75 11.91 21.84 0.17
C ARG A 75 11.54 20.85 1.25
N ASN A 76 12.23 19.71 1.33
CA ASN A 76 12.07 18.75 2.43
C ASN A 76 13.24 18.85 3.44
N LYS A 77 13.17 18.03 4.51
CA LYS A 77 14.21 17.96 5.55
C LYS A 77 15.59 17.50 5.07
N ALA A 78 15.66 16.86 3.91
CA ALA A 78 16.91 16.41 3.30
C ALA A 78 17.48 17.46 2.32
N GLU A 79 16.96 18.69 2.35
CA GLU A 79 17.31 19.80 1.45
C GLU A 79 17.06 19.49 -0.04
N GLU A 80 16.27 18.46 -0.35
CA GLU A 80 15.82 18.20 -1.71
C GLU A 80 14.76 19.22 -2.12
N GLN A 81 14.79 19.64 -3.38
CA GLN A 81 13.93 20.68 -3.92
C GLN A 81 13.09 20.19 -5.08
N LEU A 82 11.81 20.55 -5.07
CA LEU A 82 10.93 20.55 -6.24
C LEU A 82 10.75 22.01 -6.66
N ARG A 83 11.42 22.39 -7.74
CA ARG A 83 11.40 23.74 -8.31
C ARG A 83 10.36 23.77 -9.42
N ILE A 84 9.33 24.59 -9.27
CA ILE A 84 8.20 24.66 -10.17
C ILE A 84 8.20 26.06 -10.78
N LEU A 85 8.55 26.15 -12.06
CA LEU A 85 8.41 27.38 -12.83
C LEU A 85 6.99 27.45 -13.38
N ILE A 86 6.21 28.41 -12.87
CA ILE A 86 4.80 28.61 -13.21
C ILE A 86 4.72 29.76 -14.22
N GLY A 87 4.09 29.51 -15.36
CA GLY A 87 3.76 30.51 -16.37
C GLY A 87 2.29 30.92 -16.28
N GLU A 88 1.59 30.88 -17.41
CA GLU A 88 0.17 31.23 -17.48
C GLU A 88 -0.68 30.33 -16.57
N VAL A 89 -1.48 30.96 -15.71
CA VAL A 89 -2.40 30.28 -14.79
C VAL A 89 -3.80 30.33 -15.38
N GLU A 90 -4.32 29.16 -15.79
CA GLU A 90 -5.67 29.02 -16.35
C GLU A 90 -6.73 28.96 -15.23
N HIS A 91 -6.38 28.36 -14.10
CA HIS A 91 -7.30 28.22 -12.98
C HIS A 91 -6.55 28.15 -11.66
N ASP A 92 -6.91 29.00 -10.71
CA ASP A 92 -6.45 28.90 -9.32
C ASP A 92 -7.63 28.91 -8.35
N SER A 93 -7.66 27.95 -7.45
CA SER A 93 -8.73 27.74 -6.50
C SER A 93 -8.17 27.19 -5.19
N SER A 94 -8.75 27.68 -4.09
CA SER A 94 -8.36 27.32 -2.73
C SER A 94 -9.60 26.97 -1.93
N HIS A 95 -9.51 25.87 -1.18
CA HIS A 95 -10.61 25.31 -0.42
C HIS A 95 -10.11 24.78 0.92
N ASP A 96 -10.84 25.09 1.99
CA ASP A 96 -10.72 24.37 3.25
C ASP A 96 -11.60 23.12 3.19
N LEU A 97 -10.99 21.94 3.34
CA LEU A 97 -11.70 20.66 3.32
C LEU A 97 -12.28 20.28 4.69
N GLY A 98 -11.95 21.05 5.74
CA GLY A 98 -12.34 20.76 7.11
C GLY A 98 -11.61 19.54 7.70
N VAL A 99 -12.20 18.96 8.74
CA VAL A 99 -11.66 17.78 9.41
C VAL A 99 -11.98 16.54 8.58
N ASP A 100 -10.94 15.87 8.08
CA ASP A 100 -11.09 14.57 7.44
C ASP A 100 -11.50 13.53 8.51
N PRO A 101 -12.65 12.84 8.39
CA PRO A 101 -13.01 11.74 9.28
C PRO A 101 -12.06 10.54 9.14
N GLY A 102 -11.18 10.57 8.14
CA GLY A 102 -10.23 9.53 7.83
C GLY A 102 -10.81 8.56 6.81
N LEU A 103 -9.92 8.02 5.97
CA LEU A 103 -10.26 6.90 5.12
C LEU A 103 -10.51 5.66 5.99
N VAL A 104 -11.76 5.25 6.10
CA VAL A 104 -12.11 3.92 6.64
C VAL A 104 -11.71 2.89 5.58
N LYS A 105 -10.50 2.34 5.70
CA LYS A 105 -10.12 1.15 4.96
C LYS A 105 -10.84 -0.01 5.61
N ASP A 106 -11.81 -0.56 4.88
CA ASP A 106 -12.61 -1.69 5.29
C ASP A 106 -11.67 -2.82 5.76
N GLY A 107 -11.65 -3.08 7.07
CA GLY A 107 -10.74 -3.99 7.76
C GLY A 107 -11.00 -5.47 7.45
N VAL A 108 -11.50 -5.76 6.26
CA VAL A 108 -11.89 -7.10 5.80
C VAL A 108 -10.73 -8.07 5.93
N GLU A 109 -9.47 -7.65 5.72
CA GLU A 109 -8.33 -8.57 5.88
C GLU A 109 -8.02 -8.88 7.35
N ALA A 110 -8.03 -7.87 8.22
CA ALA A 110 -7.86 -8.07 9.66
C ALA A 110 -9.01 -8.92 10.25
N HIS A 111 -10.24 -8.63 9.84
CA HIS A 111 -11.41 -9.39 10.26
C HIS A 111 -11.43 -10.80 9.65
N LEU A 112 -11.02 -10.96 8.38
CA LEU A 112 -10.90 -12.28 7.76
C LEU A 112 -9.80 -13.11 8.43
N GLN A 113 -8.69 -12.49 8.86
CA GLN A 113 -7.68 -13.14 9.68
C GLN A 113 -8.28 -13.64 11.01
N GLU A 114 -9.07 -12.81 11.69
CA GLU A 114 -9.76 -13.18 12.93
C GLU A 114 -10.71 -14.35 12.74
N LEU A 115 -11.62 -14.25 11.76
CA LEU A 115 -12.56 -15.32 11.44
C LEU A 115 -11.85 -16.61 11.06
N LEU A 116 -10.78 -16.56 10.25
CA LEU A 116 -10.02 -17.75 9.85
C LEU A 116 -9.19 -18.34 10.99
N ALA A 117 -8.78 -17.53 11.97
CA ALA A 117 -8.12 -18.02 13.18
C ALA A 117 -9.10 -18.82 14.06
N GLU A 118 -10.37 -18.44 14.10
CA GLU A 118 -11.44 -19.15 14.81
C GLU A 118 -11.98 -20.35 14.01
N HIS A 119 -11.89 -20.29 12.68
CA HIS A 119 -12.44 -21.29 11.77
C HIS A 119 -11.35 -21.98 10.95
N THR A 120 -10.30 -22.47 11.60
CA THR A 120 -9.16 -23.15 10.93
C THR A 120 -9.56 -24.39 10.12
N HIS A 121 -10.71 -25.00 10.41
CA HIS A 121 -11.30 -26.07 9.60
C HIS A 121 -11.50 -25.69 8.12
N THR A 122 -11.58 -24.39 7.81
CA THR A 122 -11.60 -23.86 6.43
C THR A 122 -10.39 -24.30 5.61
N PHE A 123 -9.25 -24.55 6.27
CA PHE A 123 -8.04 -25.02 5.61
C PHE A 123 -8.02 -26.54 5.40
N GLY A 124 -8.81 -27.27 6.17
CA GLY A 124 -8.95 -28.72 6.18
C GLY A 124 -9.37 -29.23 7.56
N GLU A 125 -9.95 -30.43 7.63
CA GLU A 125 -10.25 -31.09 8.90
C GLU A 125 -8.99 -31.27 9.75
N GLY A 126 -9.11 -31.13 11.06
CA GLY A 126 -7.99 -31.30 12.01
C GLY A 126 -6.99 -30.14 12.08
N TYR A 127 -7.17 -29.06 11.29
CA TYR A 127 -6.33 -27.87 11.39
C TYR A 127 -6.56 -27.12 12.70
N THR A 128 -5.48 -26.72 13.37
CA THR A 128 -5.51 -25.94 14.61
C THR A 128 -4.62 -24.72 14.52
N LEU A 129 -5.01 -23.63 15.18
CA LEU A 129 -4.21 -22.41 15.24
C LEU A 129 -3.04 -22.59 16.21
N ILE A 130 -1.82 -22.28 15.76
CA ILE A 130 -0.66 -22.12 16.66
C ILE A 130 -0.61 -20.67 17.16
N ARG A 131 -0.64 -19.70 16.23
CA ARG A 131 -0.51 -18.28 16.56
C ARG A 131 -0.99 -17.39 15.42
N ARG A 132 -1.65 -16.28 15.77
CA ARG A 132 -1.89 -15.13 14.88
C ARG A 132 -0.66 -14.22 14.85
N GLU A 133 -0.41 -13.60 13.71
CA GLU A 133 0.68 -12.64 13.50
C GLU A 133 2.03 -13.19 13.99
N TYR A 134 2.42 -14.36 13.49
CA TYR A 134 3.66 -15.01 13.91
C TYR A 134 4.87 -14.25 13.34
N MET A 135 5.63 -13.60 14.22
CA MET A 135 6.72 -12.71 13.84
C MET A 135 7.86 -13.45 13.14
N THR A 136 8.26 -12.93 11.97
CA THR A 136 9.50 -13.28 11.27
C THR A 136 10.44 -12.07 11.20
N ALA A 137 11.65 -12.27 10.66
CA ALA A 137 12.62 -11.19 10.48
C ALA A 137 12.14 -10.05 9.54
N VAL A 138 11.13 -10.31 8.70
CA VAL A 138 10.62 -9.33 7.71
C VAL A 138 9.17 -8.92 7.97
N GLY A 139 8.64 -9.26 9.14
CA GLY A 139 7.25 -8.99 9.55
C GLY A 139 6.49 -10.25 9.93
N PRO A 140 5.27 -10.13 10.45
CA PRO A 140 4.45 -11.27 10.82
C PRO A 140 3.89 -11.99 9.59
N VAL A 141 3.75 -13.32 9.68
CA VAL A 141 2.81 -14.07 8.85
C VAL A 141 1.44 -14.08 9.53
N ASP A 142 0.35 -13.97 8.76
CA ASP A 142 -1.00 -13.77 9.31
C ASP A 142 -1.41 -14.86 10.29
N LEU A 143 -1.32 -16.14 9.88
CA LEU A 143 -1.56 -17.28 10.76
C LEU A 143 -0.45 -18.31 10.63
N LEU A 144 -0.05 -18.87 11.76
CA LEU A 144 0.69 -20.12 11.81
C LEU A 144 -0.25 -21.18 12.39
N CYS A 145 -0.43 -22.27 11.66
CA CYS A 145 -1.33 -23.36 11.98
C CYS A 145 -0.58 -24.69 12.06
N ARG A 146 -1.24 -25.67 12.65
CA ARG A 146 -0.86 -27.07 12.60
C ARG A 146 -1.91 -27.83 11.78
N ASP A 147 -1.49 -28.62 10.81
CA ASP A 147 -2.39 -29.49 10.04
C ASP A 147 -2.76 -30.76 10.82
N ALA A 148 -3.60 -31.60 10.22
CA ALA A 148 -4.07 -32.86 10.82
C ALA A 148 -2.94 -33.86 11.12
N ASP A 149 -1.86 -33.82 10.35
CA ASP A 149 -0.70 -34.72 10.49
C ASP A 149 0.34 -34.16 11.46
N GLY A 150 0.10 -32.97 12.03
CA GLY A 150 0.98 -32.29 12.96
C GLY A 150 2.02 -31.37 12.31
N GLY A 151 1.99 -31.24 10.98
CA GLY A 151 2.86 -30.36 10.22
C GLY A 151 2.56 -28.89 10.42
N THR A 152 3.57 -28.03 10.25
CA THR A 152 3.41 -26.58 10.39
C THR A 152 2.98 -25.97 9.06
N VAL A 153 1.98 -25.08 9.11
CA VAL A 153 1.42 -24.41 7.93
C VAL A 153 1.37 -22.90 8.17
N ALA A 154 2.02 -22.15 7.30
CA ALA A 154 1.94 -20.69 7.24
C ALA A 154 0.78 -20.30 6.32
N VAL A 155 -0.13 -19.46 6.81
CA VAL A 155 -1.28 -18.95 6.04
C VAL A 155 -1.13 -17.45 5.87
N GLU A 156 -1.17 -16.99 4.61
CA GLU A 156 -1.30 -15.58 4.26
C GLU A 156 -2.75 -15.31 3.84
N VAL A 157 -3.36 -14.28 4.42
CA VAL A 157 -4.77 -13.92 4.23
C VAL A 157 -4.86 -12.66 3.38
N LYS A 158 -5.58 -12.73 2.26
CA LYS A 158 -5.86 -11.58 1.40
C LYS A 158 -7.35 -11.45 1.14
N ARG A 159 -7.87 -10.24 0.99
CA ARG A 159 -9.21 -10.08 0.43
C ARG A 159 -9.21 -10.51 -1.04
N ARG A 160 -8.23 -10.02 -1.80
CA ARG A 160 -7.96 -10.41 -3.19
C ARG A 160 -6.48 -10.74 -3.32
N ALA A 161 -6.18 -12.01 -3.56
CA ALA A 161 -4.82 -12.48 -3.76
C ALA A 161 -4.32 -12.18 -5.18
N GLU A 162 -3.22 -11.44 -5.26
CA GLU A 162 -2.45 -11.18 -6.48
C GLU A 162 -1.00 -11.73 -6.32
N ILE A 163 -0.12 -11.45 -7.29
CA ILE A 163 1.26 -11.99 -7.29
C ILE A 163 2.03 -11.56 -6.05
N ASP A 164 1.79 -10.35 -5.55
CA ASP A 164 2.42 -9.80 -4.35
C ASP A 164 2.18 -10.66 -3.10
N GLY A 165 0.98 -11.19 -2.92
CA GLY A 165 0.65 -12.11 -1.82
C GLY A 165 1.42 -13.43 -1.90
N VAL A 166 1.61 -13.96 -3.12
CA VAL A 166 2.43 -15.17 -3.34
C VAL A 166 3.90 -14.92 -3.02
N GLU A 167 4.44 -13.80 -3.49
CA GLU A 167 5.82 -13.39 -3.22
C GLU A 167 6.06 -13.15 -1.73
N GLN A 168 5.08 -12.56 -1.05
CA GLN A 168 5.10 -12.35 0.40
C GLN A 168 5.16 -13.68 1.15
N LEU A 169 4.24 -14.61 0.87
CA LEU A 169 4.23 -15.92 1.51
C LEU A 169 5.49 -16.73 1.19
N THR A 170 6.02 -16.65 -0.03
CA THR A 170 7.27 -17.31 -0.40
C THR A 170 8.44 -16.86 0.49
N ARG A 171 8.59 -15.54 0.71
CA ARG A 171 9.63 -15.01 1.61
C ARG A 171 9.44 -15.50 3.05
N TYR A 172 8.21 -15.60 3.55
CA TYR A 172 7.95 -16.16 4.88
C TYR A 172 8.34 -17.63 4.95
N LEU A 173 7.97 -18.44 3.96
CA LEU A 173 8.32 -19.86 3.93
C LEU A 173 9.84 -20.07 3.90
N GLU A 174 10.58 -19.27 3.13
CA GLU A 174 12.05 -19.33 3.09
C GLU A 174 12.68 -19.02 4.45
N LEU A 175 12.08 -18.14 5.26
CA LEU A 175 12.58 -17.78 6.59
C LEU A 175 12.16 -18.81 7.64
N LEU A 176 10.89 -19.21 7.64
CA LEU A 176 10.33 -20.16 8.60
C LEU A 176 10.95 -21.55 8.47
N ASN A 177 11.25 -21.99 7.24
CA ASN A 177 11.93 -23.27 7.01
C ASN A 177 13.41 -23.29 7.42
N ARG A 178 13.99 -22.16 7.86
CA ARG A 178 15.33 -22.14 8.48
C ARG A 178 15.30 -22.53 9.95
N ASP A 179 14.14 -22.48 10.59
CA ASP A 179 13.96 -22.88 11.98
C ASP A 179 13.66 -24.39 12.07
N PRO A 180 14.60 -25.21 12.57
CA PRO A 180 14.42 -26.66 12.64
C PRO A 180 13.35 -27.11 13.65
N LEU A 181 12.86 -26.21 14.52
CA LEU A 181 11.82 -26.55 15.49
C LEU A 181 10.42 -26.61 14.88
N ILE A 182 10.20 -25.87 13.78
CA ILE A 182 8.90 -25.76 13.11
C ILE A 182 8.93 -26.27 11.67
N ALA A 183 10.12 -26.40 11.07
CA ALA A 183 10.27 -26.98 9.74
C ALA A 183 9.90 -28.48 9.70
N PRO A 184 9.34 -28.97 8.58
CA PRO A 184 9.01 -28.23 7.38
C PRO A 184 7.73 -27.39 7.56
N VAL A 185 7.74 -26.18 7.00
CA VAL A 185 6.59 -25.27 6.95
C VAL A 185 6.06 -25.20 5.51
N THR A 186 4.79 -25.53 5.34
CA THR A 186 4.08 -25.40 4.04
C THR A 186 3.23 -24.14 4.00
N GLY A 187 2.80 -23.72 2.81
CA GLY A 187 2.09 -22.46 2.60
C GLY A 187 0.64 -22.62 2.14
N ILE A 188 -0.26 -21.83 2.73
CA ILE A 188 -1.62 -21.59 2.23
C ILE A 188 -1.81 -20.10 1.93
N LEU A 189 -2.27 -19.79 0.72
CA LEU A 189 -2.78 -18.46 0.37
C LEU A 189 -4.30 -18.48 0.45
N ALA A 190 -4.86 -17.87 1.48
CA ALA A 190 -6.30 -17.82 1.75
C ALA A 190 -6.89 -16.49 1.28
N ALA A 191 -7.85 -16.51 0.37
CA ALA A 191 -8.46 -15.27 -0.11
C ALA A 191 -9.90 -15.41 -0.60
N GLN A 192 -10.70 -14.34 -0.53
CA GLN A 192 -12.06 -14.37 -1.10
C GLN A 192 -12.01 -14.49 -2.63
N GLN A 193 -10.95 -13.95 -3.23
CA GLN A 193 -10.69 -14.08 -4.66
C GLN A 193 -9.20 -14.24 -4.93
N VAL A 194 -8.83 -15.26 -5.70
CA VAL A 194 -7.45 -15.48 -6.17
C VAL A 194 -7.38 -15.19 -7.67
N LYS A 195 -6.50 -14.27 -8.09
CA LYS A 195 -6.29 -13.99 -9.51
C LYS A 195 -5.65 -15.19 -10.21
N PRO A 196 -5.97 -15.47 -11.51
CA PRO A 196 -5.40 -16.60 -12.22
C PRO A 196 -3.86 -16.65 -12.22
N GLN A 197 -3.20 -15.50 -12.40
CA GLN A 197 -1.72 -15.47 -12.45
C GLN A 197 -1.11 -15.78 -11.07
N ALA A 198 -1.74 -15.28 -10.00
CA ALA A 198 -1.34 -15.57 -8.63
C ALA A 198 -1.52 -17.06 -8.30
N ARG A 199 -2.64 -17.66 -8.72
CA ARG A 199 -2.88 -19.11 -8.57
C ARG A 199 -1.80 -19.93 -9.26
N THR A 200 -1.50 -19.64 -10.53
CA THR A 200 -0.46 -20.33 -11.29
C THR A 200 0.90 -20.24 -10.59
N LEU A 201 1.29 -19.06 -10.11
CA LEU A 201 2.56 -18.88 -9.41
C LEU A 201 2.59 -19.59 -8.05
N ALA A 202 1.48 -19.56 -7.31
CA ALA A 202 1.37 -20.23 -6.01
C ALA A 202 1.53 -21.75 -6.19
N GLU A 203 0.83 -22.34 -7.15
CA GLU A 203 0.90 -23.77 -7.46
C GLU A 203 2.31 -24.19 -7.88
N ASP A 204 2.98 -23.40 -8.73
CA ASP A 204 4.38 -23.61 -9.12
C ASP A 204 5.34 -23.64 -7.92
N ARG A 205 5.05 -22.84 -6.88
CA ARG A 205 5.83 -22.76 -5.63
C ARG A 205 5.37 -23.74 -4.54
N GLY A 206 4.43 -24.63 -4.83
CA GLY A 206 3.88 -25.57 -3.85
C GLY A 206 3.02 -24.90 -2.77
N ILE A 207 2.51 -23.70 -3.02
CA ILE A 207 1.58 -22.97 -2.14
C ILE A 207 0.15 -23.33 -2.53
N ARG A 208 -0.61 -23.84 -1.55
CA ARG A 208 -2.03 -24.18 -1.74
C ARG A 208 -2.88 -22.92 -1.70
N CYS A 209 -3.70 -22.69 -2.73
CA CYS A 209 -4.67 -21.59 -2.73
C CYS A 209 -6.02 -22.05 -2.18
N VAL A 210 -6.55 -21.35 -1.16
CA VAL A 210 -7.88 -21.59 -0.59
C VAL A 210 -8.77 -20.37 -0.84
N THR A 211 -9.89 -20.59 -1.53
CA THR A 211 -10.90 -19.54 -1.68
C THR A 211 -11.80 -19.56 -0.45
N VAL A 212 -11.98 -18.42 0.22
CA VAL A 212 -12.76 -18.33 1.46
C VAL A 212 -14.07 -17.58 1.22
N ASP A 213 -15.15 -18.07 1.82
CA ASP A 213 -16.46 -17.42 1.81
C ASP A 213 -16.61 -16.60 3.08
N TYR A 214 -16.49 -15.27 2.94
CA TYR A 214 -16.54 -14.35 4.08
C TYR A 214 -17.91 -14.31 4.75
N ASP A 215 -19.00 -14.42 3.98
CA ASP A 215 -20.35 -14.37 4.54
C ASP A 215 -20.65 -15.67 5.31
N ALA A 216 -20.16 -16.82 4.81
CA ALA A 216 -20.26 -18.08 5.55
C ALA A 216 -19.47 -18.05 6.87
N LEU A 217 -18.24 -17.53 6.84
CA LEU A 217 -17.37 -17.40 8.03
C LEU A 217 -17.98 -16.45 9.08
N ARG A 218 -18.61 -15.36 8.64
CA ARG A 218 -19.30 -14.45 9.55
C ARG A 218 -20.60 -15.06 10.08
N GLY A 219 -21.32 -15.83 9.26
CA GLY A 219 -22.55 -16.51 9.65
C GLY A 219 -22.36 -17.62 10.69
N THR A 220 -21.15 -18.17 10.82
CA THR A 220 -20.81 -19.14 11.88
C THR A 220 -20.73 -18.54 13.29
N GLU A 221 -20.62 -17.21 13.43
CA GLU A 221 -20.66 -16.53 14.73
C GLU A 221 -22.03 -16.68 15.43
N ASP A 222 -23.12 -16.93 14.69
CA ASP A 222 -24.50 -16.75 15.16
C ASP A 222 -25.20 -18.05 15.64
N THR A 223 -24.45 -18.98 16.25
CA THR A 223 -25.03 -20.20 16.84
C THR A 223 -24.90 -20.31 18.37
N SER A 224 -24.32 -19.30 19.05
CA SER A 224 -24.13 -19.34 20.50
C SER A 224 -25.10 -18.51 21.36
N TYR A 225 -26.04 -17.73 20.76
CA TYR A 225 -26.99 -16.89 21.51
C TYR A 225 -28.47 -17.13 21.17
N LYS A 226 -28.89 -18.39 21.06
CA LYS A 226 -30.31 -18.77 21.18
C LYS A 226 -30.50 -19.84 22.25
N LEU A 227 -30.31 -19.44 23.51
CA LEU A 227 -31.04 -20.05 24.62
C LEU A 227 -31.69 -18.94 25.46
N PHE A 228 -33.00 -19.12 25.63
CA PHE A 228 -34.02 -18.34 26.36
C PHE A 228 -34.63 -17.16 25.62
#